data_AF-I6SHE4-F1
#
_entry.id   AF-I6SHE4-F1
#
_cell.length_a   1.000
_cell.length_b   1.000
_cell.length_c   1.000
_cell.angle_alpha   90.00
_cell.angle_beta   90.00
_cell.angle_gamma   90.00
#
_symmetry.space_group_name_H-M   'P 1'
#
loop_
_entity.id
_entity.type
_entity.pdbx_description
1 polymer ?
#
loop_
_entity_poly.entity_id
_entity_poly.type
_entity_poly.pdbx_seq_one_letter_code
_entity_poly.pdbx_strand_id
1 'polypeptide(L)'
;DDNYGRAAFDFESAMDRWSSTSTAGKKRVPPTKPYVDFLLVYDLLKRDAKAANLSKYEGYSEEMLHQLFELSNASSTRQLHTLFHRMLERGDIQRSDVVARVQGILKDLGNPN
;
A
#
# COMPACT_ATOMS: atom_id res chain seq x y z
N ASP A 1 9.58 -3.68 -18.74
CA ASP A 1 8.54 -4.42 -19.48
C ASP A 1 7.49 -4.77 -18.46
N ASP A 2 6.54 -3.85 -18.27
CA ASP A 2 5.79 -3.74 -17.02
C ASP A 2 4.36 -4.23 -17.22
N ASN A 3 4.19 -5.54 -17.08
CA ASN A 3 2.93 -6.28 -17.24
C ASN A 3 1.92 -6.06 -16.07
N TYR A 4 1.87 -4.85 -15.52
CA TYR A 4 0.98 -4.44 -14.42
C TYR A 4 -0.21 -3.59 -14.90
N GLY A 5 -0.19 -3.12 -16.15
CA GLY A 5 -1.20 -2.21 -16.69
C GLY A 5 -2.55 -2.84 -17.08
N ARG A 6 -2.63 -4.17 -17.18
CA ARG A 6 -3.84 -4.86 -17.69
C ARG A 6 -4.77 -5.47 -16.64
N ALA A 7 -4.34 -5.60 -15.38
CA ALA A 7 -5.12 -6.30 -14.35
C ALA A 7 -6.07 -5.41 -13.53
N ALA A 8 -6.16 -4.10 -13.85
CA ALA A 8 -6.67 -3.12 -12.91
C ALA A 8 -8.18 -2.81 -12.98
N PHE A 9 -8.94 -3.48 -13.83
CA PHE A 9 -10.37 -3.16 -14.02
C PHE A 9 -11.33 -4.30 -13.73
N ASP A 10 -10.84 -5.51 -13.43
CA ASP A 10 -11.68 -6.62 -12.99
C ASP A 10 -11.21 -7.16 -11.65
N PHE A 11 -12.00 -6.85 -10.61
CA PHE A 11 -11.83 -7.37 -9.25
C PHE A 11 -11.78 -8.91 -9.23
N GLU A 12 -12.57 -9.58 -10.08
CA GLU A 12 -12.51 -11.03 -10.29
C GLU A 12 -11.21 -11.47 -10.98
N SER A 13 -10.74 -10.72 -11.99
CA SER A 13 -9.58 -11.11 -12.80
C SER A 13 -8.25 -11.01 -12.04
N ALA A 14 -8.08 -10.03 -11.14
CA ALA A 14 -6.90 -9.94 -10.27
C ALA A 14 -6.85 -11.11 -9.27
N MET A 15 -8.02 -11.55 -8.77
CA MET A 15 -8.15 -12.69 -7.88
C MET A 15 -7.88 -14.02 -8.63
N ASP A 16 -8.40 -14.16 -9.85
CA ASP A 16 -8.18 -15.33 -10.71
C ASP A 16 -6.72 -15.54 -11.12
N ARG A 17 -5.96 -14.46 -11.33
CA ARG A 17 -4.56 -14.51 -11.75
C ARG A 17 -3.64 -15.13 -10.69
N TRP A 18 -4.07 -15.17 -9.44
CA TRP A 18 -3.42 -15.92 -8.35
C TRP A 18 -4.15 -17.21 -7.96
N SER A 19 -5.38 -17.42 -8.46
CA SER A 19 -6.19 -18.61 -8.20
C SER A 19 -5.89 -19.78 -9.15
N SER A 20 -5.28 -19.54 -10.32
CA SER A 20 -5.26 -20.50 -11.43
C SER A 20 -3.88 -20.96 -11.91
N THR A 21 -2.93 -21.23 -11.00
CA THR A 21 -1.80 -22.11 -11.33
C THR A 21 -1.69 -23.23 -10.30
N SER A 22 -2.30 -24.36 -10.65
CA SER A 22 -2.30 -25.61 -9.89
C SER A 22 -0.87 -26.06 -9.62
N THR A 23 -0.47 -26.05 -8.35
CA THR A 23 0.63 -26.88 -7.85
C THR A 23 0.03 -27.90 -6.90
N ALA A 24 0.11 -29.17 -7.31
CA ALA A 24 -0.42 -30.29 -6.55
C ALA A 24 0.02 -30.24 -5.07
N GLY A 25 -0.96 -30.32 -4.16
CA GLY A 25 -0.78 -30.87 -2.82
C GLY A 25 -0.58 -29.91 -1.64
N LYS A 26 -0.38 -28.60 -1.84
CA LYS A 26 -0.36 -27.62 -0.71
C LYS A 26 -1.23 -26.43 -1.07
N LYS A 27 -2.47 -26.40 -0.57
CA LYS A 27 -3.37 -25.24 -0.68
C LYS A 27 -2.60 -24.02 -0.15
N ARG A 28 -2.17 -23.12 -1.05
CA ARG A 28 -1.55 -21.86 -0.66
C ARG A 28 -2.59 -21.14 0.20
N VAL A 29 -2.21 -20.79 1.43
CA VAL A 29 -3.07 -20.01 2.30
C VAL A 29 -3.44 -18.74 1.53
N PRO A 30 -4.73 -18.43 1.35
CA PRO A 30 -5.13 -17.21 0.67
C PRO A 30 -4.43 -16.01 1.33
N PRO A 31 -3.90 -15.06 0.55
CA PRO A 31 -3.28 -13.87 1.13
C PRO A 31 -4.28 -13.19 2.07
N THR A 32 -3.79 -12.74 3.22
CA THR A 32 -4.63 -12.10 4.22
C THR A 32 -5.17 -10.78 3.67
N LYS A 33 -6.38 -10.40 4.08
CA LYS A 33 -7.01 -9.14 3.68
C LYS A 33 -6.07 -7.92 3.82
N PRO A 34 -5.32 -7.73 4.94
CA PRO A 34 -4.39 -6.61 5.06
C PRO A 34 -3.27 -6.63 4.02
N TYR A 35 -2.74 -7.81 3.68
CA TYR A 35 -1.68 -7.94 2.68
C TYR A 35 -2.15 -7.47 1.30
N VAL A 36 -3.36 -7.87 0.91
CA VAL A 36 -3.97 -7.45 -0.35
C VAL A 36 -4.23 -5.94 -0.37
N ASP A 37 -4.75 -5.39 0.73
CA ASP A 37 -5.02 -3.96 0.85
C ASP A 37 -3.74 -3.12 0.72
N PHE A 38 -2.61 -3.57 1.29
CA PHE A 38 -1.32 -2.90 1.13
C PHE A 38 -0.78 -2.94 -0.30
N LEU A 39 -0.90 -4.07 -1.00
CA LEU A 39 -0.47 -4.16 -2.40
C LEU A 39 -1.27 -3.22 -3.29
N LEU A 40 -2.58 -3.13 -3.05
CA LEU A 40 -3.44 -2.23 -3.80
C LEU A 40 -3.09 -0.76 -3.54
N VAL A 41 -2.88 -0.38 -2.29
CA VAL A 41 -2.45 0.98 -1.94
C VAL A 41 -1.09 1.29 -2.56
N TYR A 42 -0.14 0.35 -2.54
CA TYR A 42 1.15 0.51 -3.22
C TYR A 42 0.97 0.80 -4.72
N ASP A 43 0.16 0.02 -5.43
CA ASP A 43 -0.08 0.21 -6.86
C ASP A 43 -0.75 1.55 -7.18
N LEU A 44 -1.71 1.96 -6.36
CA LEU A 44 -2.40 3.24 -6.50
C LEU A 44 -1.45 4.42 -6.28
N LEU A 45 -0.67 4.39 -5.19
CA LEU A 45 0.32 5.43 -4.89
C LEU A 45 1.39 5.52 -5.97
N LYS A 46 1.84 4.37 -6.50
CA LYS A 46 2.82 4.33 -7.60
C LYS A 46 2.28 5.00 -8.87
N ARG A 47 0.99 4.80 -9.17
CA ARG A 47 0.33 5.46 -10.30
C ARG A 47 0.18 6.96 -10.09
N ASP A 48 -0.22 7.37 -8.89
CA ASP A 48 -0.37 8.79 -8.55
C ASP A 48 0.99 9.51 -8.58
N ALA A 49 2.05 8.89 -8.06
CA ALA A 49 3.41 9.42 -8.15
C ALA A 49 3.88 9.57 -9.61
N LYS A 50 3.54 8.61 -10.48
CA LYS A 50 3.81 8.73 -11.92
C LYS A 50 3.02 9.87 -12.57
N ALA A 51 1.75 10.02 -12.23
CA ALA A 51 0.89 11.09 -12.74
C ALA A 51 1.37 12.48 -12.28
N ALA A 52 1.86 12.60 -11.06
CA ALA A 52 2.44 13.82 -10.50
C ALA A 52 3.90 14.09 -10.95
N ASN A 53 4.46 13.24 -11.83
CA ASN A 53 5.86 13.30 -12.27
C ASN A 53 6.88 13.24 -11.10
N LEU A 54 6.49 12.57 -10.02
CA LEU A 54 7.27 12.32 -8.81
C LEU A 54 7.97 10.96 -8.84
N SER A 55 7.69 10.10 -9.81
CA SER A 55 8.27 8.75 -9.92
C SER A 55 9.79 8.73 -10.13
N LYS A 56 10.42 9.88 -10.37
CA LYS A 56 11.88 10.06 -10.45
C LYS A 56 12.54 10.23 -9.09
N TYR A 57 11.76 10.52 -8.04
CA TYR A 57 12.24 10.65 -6.68
C TYR A 57 12.04 9.31 -5.97
N GLU A 58 13.11 8.79 -5.38
CA GLU A 58 13.10 7.53 -4.65
C GLU A 58 13.52 7.75 -3.20
N GLY A 59 13.08 6.84 -2.33
CA GLY A 59 13.37 6.90 -0.90
C GLY A 59 12.53 7.94 -0.15
N TYR A 60 12.91 8.14 1.11
CA TYR A 60 12.30 9.12 2.00
C TYR A 60 13.26 10.28 2.22
N SER A 61 12.74 11.47 2.52
CA SER A 61 13.59 12.59 2.94
C SER A 61 14.33 12.25 4.24
N GLU A 62 15.49 12.86 4.46
CA GLU A 62 16.28 12.65 5.69
C GLU A 62 15.48 12.95 6.96
N GLU A 63 14.65 14.01 6.93
CA GLU A 63 13.75 14.35 8.04
C GLU A 63 12.75 13.21 8.32
N MET A 64 12.17 12.63 7.26
CA MET A 64 11.24 11.52 7.40
C MET A 64 11.95 10.26 7.90
N LEU A 65 13.16 9.98 7.41
CA LEU A 65 13.97 8.85 7.86
C LEU A 65 14.33 8.97 9.34
N HIS A 66 14.71 10.16 9.80
CA HIS A 66 15.03 10.41 11.21
C HIS A 66 13.83 10.14 12.10
N GLN A 67 12.64 10.61 11.72
CA GLN A 67 11.44 10.37 12.51
C GLN A 67 10.98 8.90 12.43
N LEU A 68 11.12 8.24 11.27
CA LEU A 68 10.84 6.81 11.16
C LEU A 68 11.81 5.99 12.03
N PHE A 69 13.08 6.41 12.12
CA PHE A 69 14.08 5.80 13.00
C PHE A 69 13.69 5.95 14.47
N GLU A 70 13.31 7.15 14.92
CA GLU A 70 12.83 7.38 16.29
C GLU A 70 11.59 6.53 16.62
N LEU A 71 10.64 6.45 15.69
CA LEU A 71 9.42 5.64 15.84
C LEU A 71 9.68 4.12 15.73
N SER A 72 10.79 3.72 15.11
CA SER A 72 11.19 2.31 14.96
C SER A 72 11.42 1.62 16.29
N ASN A 73 11.90 2.39 17.28
CA ASN A 73 12.12 1.91 18.64
C ASN A 73 10.82 1.50 19.34
N ALA A 74 9.65 1.94 18.83
CA ALA A 74 8.36 1.62 19.41
C ALA A 74 7.68 0.42 18.70
N SER A 75 7.32 0.57 17.42
CA SER A 75 6.61 -0.47 16.66
C SER A 75 6.51 -0.12 15.18
N SER A 76 6.61 -1.15 14.31
CA SER A 76 6.38 -1.03 12.87
C SER A 76 4.96 -0.55 12.53
N THR A 77 3.95 -0.94 13.32
CA THR A 77 2.56 -0.44 13.19
C THR A 77 2.51 1.07 13.36
N ARG A 78 3.23 1.60 14.36
CA ARG A 78 3.27 3.04 14.65
C ARG A 78 4.04 3.81 13.59
N GLN A 79 5.14 3.26 13.08
CA GLN A 79 5.87 3.85 11.95
C GLN A 79 4.96 3.99 10.72
N LEU A 80 4.24 2.92 10.39
CA LEU A 80 3.38 2.87 9.22
C LEU A 80 2.17 3.80 9.36
N HIS A 81 1.57 3.84 10.55
CA HIS A 81 0.51 4.79 10.88
C HIS A 81 0.98 6.23 10.67
N THR A 82 2.14 6.61 11.21
CA THR A 82 2.68 7.98 11.05
C THR A 82 2.93 8.32 9.59
N LEU A 83 3.45 7.38 8.80
CA LEU A 83 3.72 7.59 7.38
C LEU A 83 2.43 7.87 6.60
N PHE A 84 1.41 7.03 6.76
CA PHE A 84 0.13 7.23 6.10
C PHE A 84 -0.58 8.50 6.56
N HIS A 85 -0.53 8.79 7.86
CA HIS A 85 -1.12 10.01 8.41
C HIS A 85 -0.50 11.25 7.78
N ARG A 86 0.83 11.33 7.72
CA ARG A 86 1.52 12.48 7.16
C ARG A 86 1.24 12.67 5.67
N MET A 87 1.20 11.57 4.93
CA MET A 87 0.91 11.59 3.50
C MET A 87 -0.48 12.18 3.22
N LEU A 88 -1.47 11.90 4.09
CA LEU A 88 -2.79 12.54 4.03
C LEU A 88 -2.76 14.01 4.44
N GLU A 89 -2.07 14.37 5.54
CA GLU A 89 -1.98 15.76 6.02
C GLU A 89 -1.32 16.70 5.02
N ARG A 90 -0.29 16.22 4.32
CA ARG A 90 0.42 16.99 3.29
C ARG A 90 -0.38 17.13 2.00
N GLY A 91 -1.47 16.36 1.84
CA GLY A 91 -2.23 16.31 0.59
C GLY A 91 -1.47 15.64 -0.55
N ASP A 92 -0.51 14.75 -0.24
CA ASP A 92 0.25 13.99 -1.22
C ASP A 92 -0.67 13.01 -1.99
N ILE A 93 -1.78 12.60 -1.36
CA ILE A 93 -2.86 11.82 -1.97
C ILE A 93 -4.11 12.70 -2.07
N GLN A 94 -4.59 12.92 -3.28
CA GLN A 94 -5.80 13.73 -3.53
C GLN A 94 -6.97 12.89 -4.06
N ARG A 95 -6.68 11.73 -4.63
CA ARG A 95 -7.68 10.89 -5.27
C ARG A 95 -8.54 10.20 -4.21
N SER A 96 -9.85 10.44 -4.24
CA SER A 96 -10.77 10.10 -3.14
C SER A 96 -10.83 8.61 -2.82
N ASP A 97 -10.72 7.74 -3.82
CA ASP A 97 -10.66 6.28 -3.66
C ASP A 97 -9.39 5.83 -2.95
N VAL A 98 -8.25 6.47 -3.23
CA VAL A 98 -6.97 6.20 -2.55
C VAL A 98 -7.00 6.71 -1.11
N VAL A 99 -7.52 7.93 -0.90
CA VAL A 99 -7.70 8.53 0.43
C VAL A 99 -8.55 7.63 1.33
N ALA A 100 -9.72 7.17 0.83
CA ALA A 100 -10.62 6.33 1.61
C ALA A 100 -9.96 5.00 2.03
N ARG A 101 -9.15 4.39 1.16
CA ARG A 101 -8.40 3.16 1.47
C ARG A 101 -7.30 3.39 2.50
N VAL A 102 -6.51 4.44 2.34
CA VAL A 102 -5.44 4.79 3.29
C VAL A 102 -6.02 5.13 4.66
N GLN A 103 -7.16 5.84 4.71
CA GLN A 103 -7.90 6.09 5.94
C GLN A 103 -8.43 4.81 6.61
N GLY A 104 -8.90 3.84 5.82
CA GLY A 104 -9.29 2.51 6.32
C GLY A 104 -8.13 1.78 7.00
N ILE A 105 -6.98 1.74 6.32
CA ILE A 105 -5.75 1.14 6.87
C ILE A 105 -5.30 1.88 8.14
N LEU A 106 -5.34 3.22 8.16
CA LEU A 106 -5.01 4.03 9.35
C LEU A 106 -5.88 3.65 10.56
N LYS A 107 -7.19 3.46 10.34
CA LYS A 107 -8.12 3.05 11.38
C LYS A 107 -7.77 1.66 11.92
N ASP A 108 -7.43 0.73 11.04
CA ASP A 108 -7.03 -0.63 11.42
C ASP A 108 -5.68 -0.63 12.18
N LEU A 109 -4.74 0.22 11.78
CA LEU A 109 -3.44 0.37 12.46
C LEU A 109 -3.56 1.07 13.83
N GLY A 110 -4.48 2.03 13.96
CA GLY A 110 -4.73 2.77 15.20
C GLY A 110 -5.53 1.98 16.25
N ASN A 111 -6.18 0.89 15.83
CA ASN A 111 -7.00 0.05 16.68
C ASN A 111 -6.62 -1.43 16.51
N PRO A 112 -5.42 -1.84 16.98
CA PRO A 112 -4.96 -3.22 16.88
C PRO A 112 -5.78 -4.09 17.83
N ASN A 113 -6.93 -4.58 17.37
CA ASN A 113 -7.65 -5.69 18.02
C ASN A 113 -6.96 -7.02 17.68
#